data_AF-A0A2A2B1F3-F1
#
_entry.id   AF-A0A2A2B1F3-F1
#
_cell.length_a   1.000
_cell.length_b   1.000
_cell.length_c   1.000
_cell.angle_alpha   90.00
_cell.angle_beta   90.00
_cell.angle_gamma   90.00
#
_symmetry.space_group_name_H-M   'P 1'
#
loop_
_entity.id
_entity.type
_entity.pdbx_description
1 polymer ?
#
loop_
_entity_poly.entity_id
_entity_poly.type
_entity_poly.pdbx_seq_one_letter_code
_entity_poly.pdbx_strand_id
1 'polypeptide(L)'
;MKGLTHDMARLWRHLRQTGSWWTAQDLYQHWYPVFSQEAVQQMLDYLQRHRFAARRMHIDWGLPMYAVTADCRALPGFEKGGRA
;
A
#
# COMPACT_ATOMS: atom_id res chain seq x y z
N MET A 1 -14.19 8.96 10.38
CA MET A 1 -13.00 8.44 9.67
C MET A 1 -12.36 7.26 10.42
N LYS A 2 -13.12 6.20 10.76
CA LYS A 2 -12.60 5.10 11.63
C LYS A 2 -12.27 3.79 10.89
N GLY A 3 -12.79 3.58 9.67
CA GLY A 3 -12.51 2.38 8.87
C GLY A 3 -11.18 2.46 8.11
N LEU A 4 -10.90 3.62 7.50
CA LEU A 4 -9.76 3.84 6.59
C LEU A 4 -8.41 3.38 7.19
N THR A 5 -8.18 3.60 8.49
CA THR A 5 -6.91 3.25 9.15
C THR A 5 -6.68 1.74 9.23
N HIS A 6 -7.74 0.95 9.47
CA HIS A 6 -7.62 -0.52 9.53
C HIS A 6 -7.42 -1.12 8.14
N ASP A 7 -8.15 -0.60 7.15
CA ASP A 7 -8.07 -1.05 5.76
C ASP A 7 -6.73 -0.68 5.12
N MET A 8 -6.21 0.51 5.40
CA MET A 8 -4.85 0.92 5.03
C MET A 8 -3.79 -0.01 5.62
N ALA A 9 -3.94 -0.40 6.90
CA ALA A 9 -3.01 -1.30 7.55
C ALA A 9 -3.03 -2.70 6.90
N ARG A 10 -4.21 -3.20 6.53
CA ARG A 10 -4.35 -4.45 5.76
C ARG A 10 -3.69 -4.35 4.39
N LEU A 11 -3.95 -3.26 3.66
CA LEU A 11 -3.37 -3.01 2.33
C LEU A 11 -1.84 -2.93 2.39
N TRP A 12 -1.31 -2.17 3.33
CA TRP A 12 0.13 -2.06 3.55
C TRP A 12 0.76 -3.40 3.92
N ARG A 13 0.11 -4.17 4.80
CA ARG A 13 0.60 -5.51 5.19
C ARG A 13 0.64 -6.45 4.00
N HIS A 14 -0.38 -6.44 3.14
CA HIS A 14 -0.42 -7.25 1.93
C HIS A 14 0.71 -6.89 0.97
N LEU A 15 0.94 -5.60 0.71
CA LEU A 15 2.07 -5.13 -0.11
C LEU A 15 3.42 -5.54 0.49
N ARG A 16 3.56 -5.44 1.81
CA ARG A 16 4.80 -5.84 2.52
C ARG A 16 5.05 -7.35 2.49
N GLN A 17 3.99 -8.16 2.58
CA GLN A 17 4.11 -9.63 2.56
C GLN A 17 4.38 -10.16 1.16
N THR A 18 3.74 -9.58 0.14
CA THR A 18 3.95 -9.99 -1.25
C THR A 18 5.33 -9.54 -1.76
N GLY A 19 5.81 -8.36 -1.33
CA GLY A 19 7.10 -7.81 -1.78
C GLY A 19 7.14 -7.41 -3.26
N SER A 20 6.00 -7.51 -3.94
CA SER A 20 5.83 -7.21 -5.36
C SER A 20 5.30 -5.80 -5.56
N TRP A 21 5.44 -5.30 -6.79
CA TRP A 21 4.87 -4.03 -7.23
C TRP A 21 3.47 -4.25 -7.78
N TRP A 22 2.50 -3.50 -7.28
CA TRP A 22 1.10 -3.62 -7.66
C TRP A 22 0.57 -2.29 -8.20
N THR A 23 -0.27 -2.34 -9.23
CA THR A 23 -1.04 -1.15 -9.63
C THR A 23 -2.26 -0.98 -8.75
N ALA A 24 -2.83 0.24 -8.72
CA ALA A 24 -4.09 0.48 -8.02
C ALA A 24 -5.24 -0.39 -8.57
N GLN A 25 -5.21 -0.69 -9.88
CA GLN A 25 -6.19 -1.53 -10.55
C GLN A 25 -6.06 -3.00 -10.13
N ASP A 26 -4.83 -3.54 -10.05
CA ASP A 26 -4.62 -4.91 -9.57
C ASP A 26 -5.10 -5.08 -8.13
N LEU A 27 -4.79 -4.11 -7.26
CA LEU A 27 -5.22 -4.12 -5.87
C LEU A 27 -6.74 -4.01 -5.74
N TYR A 28 -7.37 -3.18 -6.58
CA TYR A 28 -8.82 -3.10 -6.67
C TYR A 28 -9.43 -4.43 -7.10
N GLN A 29 -8.93 -5.07 -8.15
CA GLN A 29 -9.44 -6.38 -8.58
C GLN A 29 -9.22 -7.47 -7.53
N HIS A 30 -8.09 -7.44 -6.82
CA HIS A 30 -7.79 -8.41 -5.76
C HIS A 30 -8.74 -8.29 -4.56
N TRP A 31 -9.16 -7.07 -4.22
CA TRP A 31 -10.06 -6.83 -3.09
C TRP A 31 -11.50 -6.54 -3.49
N TYR A 32 -11.88 -6.65 -4.75
CA TYR A 32 -13.27 -6.48 -5.15
C TYR A 32 -14.15 -7.58 -4.52
N PRO A 33 -15.36 -7.27 -4.00
CA PRO A 33 -16.03 -5.96 -3.93
C PRO A 33 -15.82 -5.21 -2.60
N VAL A 34 -14.82 -5.58 -1.79
CA VAL A 34 -14.55 -5.02 -0.45
C VAL A 34 -14.17 -3.54 -0.51
N PHE A 35 -13.35 -3.14 -1.49
CA PHE A 35 -12.94 -1.75 -1.67
C PHE A 35 -13.26 -1.25 -3.08
N SER A 36 -13.75 -0.01 -3.17
CA SER A 36 -13.85 0.71 -4.44
C SER A 36 -12.47 1.14 -4.93
N GLN A 37 -12.31 1.27 -6.24
CA GLN A 37 -11.05 1.73 -6.85
C GLN A 37 -10.59 3.09 -6.28
N GLU A 38 -11.52 4.02 -6.07
CA GLU A 38 -11.23 5.33 -5.46
C GLU A 38 -10.69 5.19 -4.04
N ALA A 39 -11.25 4.28 -3.23
CA ALA A 39 -10.79 4.04 -1.86
C ALA A 39 -9.36 3.47 -1.88
N VAL A 40 -9.08 2.51 -2.76
CA VAL A 40 -7.72 1.95 -2.94
C VAL A 40 -6.73 3.06 -3.36
N GLN A 41 -7.12 3.91 -4.31
CA GLN A 41 -6.30 5.03 -4.77
C GLN A 41 -5.97 6.01 -3.63
N GLN A 42 -6.98 6.40 -2.83
CA GLN A 42 -6.79 7.29 -1.67
C GLN A 42 -5.88 6.66 -0.61
N MET A 43 -6.02 5.34 -0.37
CA MET A 43 -5.16 4.63 0.56
C MET A 43 -3.70 4.63 0.10
N LEU A 44 -3.47 4.37 -1.18
CA LEU A 44 -2.12 4.36 -1.77
C LEU A 44 -1.47 5.74 -1.76
N ASP A 45 -2.23 6.80 -2.10
CA ASP A 45 -1.74 8.17 -2.06
C ASP A 45 -1.31 8.57 -0.64
N TYR A 46 -2.12 8.23 0.36
CA TYR A 46 -1.78 8.45 1.76
C TYR A 46 -0.51 7.69 2.18
N LEU A 47 -0.42 6.39 1.88
CA LEU A 47 0.77 5.59 2.21
C LEU A 47 2.03 6.13 1.54
N GLN A 48 1.93 6.56 0.28
CA GLN A 48 3.03 7.19 -0.44
C GLN A 48 3.43 8.52 0.18
N ARG A 49 2.46 9.40 0.47
CA ARG A 49 2.69 10.74 1.02
C ARG A 49 3.39 10.68 2.39
N HIS A 50 3.09 9.65 3.18
CA HIS A 50 3.71 9.42 4.49
C HIS A 50 4.94 8.50 4.45
N ARG A 51 5.45 8.14 3.26
CA ARG A 51 6.60 7.23 3.06
C ARG A 51 6.42 5.84 3.69
N PHE A 52 5.19 5.37 3.83
CA PHE A 52 4.88 3.99 4.19
C PHE A 52 4.90 3.06 2.96
N ALA A 53 4.70 3.59 1.76
CA ALA A 53 4.84 2.86 0.49
C ALA A 53 5.71 3.64 -0.49
N ALA A 54 6.42 2.92 -1.35
CA ALA A 54 7.14 3.46 -2.48
C ALA A 54 6.20 3.50 -3.69
N ARG A 55 6.31 4.56 -4.49
CA ARG A 55 5.67 4.67 -5.81
C ARG A 55 6.74 4.70 -6.88
N ARG A 56 6.55 3.89 -7.91
CA ARG A 56 7.34 3.96 -9.15
C ARG A 56 6.40 4.03 -10.34
N MET A 57 6.89 4.55 -11.46
CA MET A 57 6.16 4.46 -12.73
C MET A 57 6.63 3.21 -13.47
N HIS A 58 5.70 2.42 -13.97
CA HIS A 58 6.05 1.31 -14.86
C HIS A 58 6.54 1.88 -16.19
N ILE A 59 7.75 1.51 -16.61
CA ILE A 59 8.41 2.09 -17.79
C ILE A 59 7.61 1.79 -19.06
N ASP A 60 7.11 0.56 -19.21
CA ASP A 60 6.35 0.15 -20.40
C ASP A 60 4.91 0.66 -20.43
N TRP A 61 4.26 0.82 -19.26
CA TRP A 61 2.81 1.05 -19.20
C TRP A 61 2.45 2.48 -18.78
N GLY A 62 3.43 3.27 -18.30
CA GLY A 62 3.20 4.62 -17.79
C GLY A 62 2.31 4.68 -16.54
N LEU A 63 2.03 3.54 -15.90
CA LEU A 63 1.12 3.45 -14.76
C LEU A 63 1.86 3.52 -13.43
N PRO A 64 1.29 4.19 -12.41
CA PRO A 64 1.86 4.20 -11.07
C PRO A 64 1.71 2.82 -10.42
N MET A 65 2.82 2.28 -9.96
CA MET A 65 2.92 1.05 -9.19
C MET A 65 3.38 1.35 -7.77
N TYR A 66 2.88 0.57 -6.84
CA TYR A 66 3.10 0.75 -5.41
C TYR A 66 3.65 -0.55 -4.81
N ALA A 67 4.63 -0.41 -3.93
CA ALA A 67 5.20 -1.51 -3.16
C ALA A 67 5.67 -1.01 -1.79
N VAL A 68 5.78 -1.90 -0.81
CA VAL A 68 6.45 -1.59 0.45
C VAL A 68 7.87 -2.14 0.37
N THR A 69 8.85 -1.24 0.30
CA THR A 69 10.28 -1.58 0.24
C THR A 69 10.91 -1.49 1.63
N ALA A 70 12.17 -1.92 1.76
CA ALA A 70 12.92 -1.81 3.02
C ALA A 70 13.15 -0.36 3.47
N ASP A 71 13.08 0.61 2.55
CA ASP A 71 13.22 2.03 2.83
C ASP A 71 11.93 2.67 3.39
N CYS A 72 10.79 1.99 3.21
CA CYS A 72 9.52 2.47 3.70
C CYS A 72 9.43 2.38 5.23
N ARG A 73 8.83 3.41 5.85
CA ARG A 73 8.54 3.40 7.29
C ARG A 73 7.57 2.27 7.62
N ALA A 74 7.74 1.68 8.81
CA ALA A 74 6.73 0.81 9.37
C ALA A 74 5.52 1.66 9.81
N LEU A 75 4.31 1.15 9.58
CA LEU A 75 3.12 1.75 10.17
C LEU A 75 3.23 1.70 11.72
N PRO A 76 2.80 2.76 12.43
CA PRO A 76 2.77 2.77 13.90
C PRO A 76 1.88 1.62 14.40
N GLY A 77 2.40 0.75 15.27
CA GLY A 77 1.76 -0.50 15.69
C GLY A 77 2.12 -1.75 14.86
N PHE A 78 2.85 -1.57 13.76
CA PHE A 78 3.46 -2.65 12.95
C PHE A 78 5.00 -2.54 12.90
N GLU A 79 5.56 -1.81 13.87
CA GLU A 79 6.98 -1.77 14.15
C GLU A 79 7.44 -3.19 14.41
N LYS A 80 8.10 -3.78 13.41
CA LYS A 80 8.65 -5.11 13.51
C LYS A 80 9.81 -5.00 14.49
N GLY A 81 9.56 -5.34 15.75
CA GLY A 81 10.52 -5.65 16.79
C GLY A 81 11.75 -4.74 16.83
N GLY A 82 11.77 -3.81 17.78
CA GLY A 82 13.03 -3.43 18.39
C GLY A 82 13.78 -4.72 18.74
N ARG A 83 14.92 -4.92 18.07
CA ARG A 83 15.87 -5.94 18.46
C ARG A 83 16.50 -5.41 19.74
N ALA A 84 16.06 -5.96 20.87
CA ALA A 84 16.87 -6.02 22.07
C ALA A 84 18.13 -6.85 21.77
#